data_AF-A0A2A9FUF1-F1
#
_entry.id   AF-A0A2A9FUF1-F1
#
_cell.length_a   1.000
_cell.length_b   1.000
_cell.length_c   1.000
_cell.angle_alpha   90.00
_cell.angle_beta   90.00
_cell.angle_gamma   90.00
#
_symmetry.space_group_name_H-M   'P 1'
#
loop_
_entity.id
_entity.type
_entity.pdbx_description
1 polymer ?
#
loop_
_entity_poly.entity_id
_entity_poly.type
_entity_poly.pdbx_seq_one_letter_code
_entity_poly.pdbx_strand_id
1 'polypeptide(L)'
;MPLQNRVCPDGIIKSSRSRGTFMGNRGVLHNANKELKRQFKAKAWITCLLEFKGRQRELMSPNAYTELFFLDEVTAFAAGHRPCAECRRARYNEFRDAWSDANSWEGDTVVRAPQLDEVLHAQRIDGDQKVLWRHSLANLPHGTMFRVGDDSYAVCDQKMVKWGFEGYSAAEREDLPETVDVLTPRSVVNVFNSGFRPVFHPSAIS
;
A
#
# COMPACT_ATOMS: atom_id res chain seq x y z
N MET A 1 2.19 -22.79 11.28
CA MET A 1 2.94 -21.53 11.01
C MET A 1 2.00 -20.55 10.30
N PRO A 2 2.12 -19.23 10.50
CA PRO A 2 1.29 -18.28 9.77
C PRO A 2 1.56 -18.37 8.26
N LEU A 3 0.54 -18.09 7.44
CA LEU A 3 0.71 -18.03 5.99
C LEU A 3 1.62 -16.85 5.61
N GLN A 4 2.37 -16.99 4.51
CA GLN A 4 3.15 -15.90 3.94
C GLN A 4 2.21 -14.98 3.13
N ASN A 5 1.52 -14.09 3.81
CA ASN A 5 0.55 -13.19 3.20
C ASN A 5 0.40 -11.82 3.89
N ARG A 6 1.40 -11.41 4.69
CA ARG A 6 1.48 -10.07 5.26
C ARG A 6 2.38 -9.20 4.42
N VAL A 7 1.88 -8.05 3.99
CA VAL A 7 2.59 -7.16 3.07
C VAL A 7 3.30 -6.07 3.85
N CYS A 8 4.61 -5.97 3.64
CA CYS A 8 5.44 -4.86 4.09
C CYS A 8 5.21 -3.60 3.23
N PRO A 9 5.58 -2.39 3.72
CA PRO A 9 5.51 -1.15 2.96
C PRO A 9 6.28 -1.15 1.63
N ASP A 10 7.39 -1.89 1.55
CA ASP A 10 8.18 -2.11 0.35
C ASP A 10 7.56 -3.12 -0.64
N GLY A 11 6.42 -3.72 -0.27
CA GLY A 11 5.71 -4.69 -1.08
C GLY A 11 6.16 -6.14 -0.87
N ILE A 12 7.18 -6.42 -0.05
CA ILE A 12 7.60 -7.78 0.29
C ILE A 12 6.50 -8.48 1.08
N ILE A 13 6.28 -9.77 0.81
CA ILE A 13 5.28 -10.59 1.49
C ILE A 13 5.98 -11.50 2.50
N LYS A 14 5.65 -11.37 3.79
CA LYS A 14 6.23 -12.14 4.89
C LYS A 14 5.17 -12.98 5.60
N SER A 15 5.64 -13.99 6.33
CA SER A 15 4.84 -14.76 7.28
C SER A 15 4.81 -14.02 8.61
N SER A 16 3.61 -13.72 9.13
CA SER A 16 3.42 -13.06 10.42
C SER A 16 2.03 -13.39 10.98
N ARG A 17 1.88 -13.35 12.31
CA ARG A 17 0.60 -13.57 13.00
C ARG A 17 -0.26 -12.32 13.05
N SER A 18 0.30 -11.14 12.77
CA SER A 18 -0.44 -9.87 12.82
C SER A 18 -1.70 -9.95 11.97
N ARG A 19 -2.79 -9.32 12.38
CA ARG A 19 -4.06 -9.43 11.63
C ARG A 19 -4.17 -8.42 10.50
N GLY A 20 -3.70 -7.19 10.74
CA GLY A 20 -3.94 -6.07 9.87
C GLY A 20 -5.40 -5.63 9.84
N THR A 21 -5.68 -4.52 9.17
CA THR A 21 -7.03 -3.93 9.08
C THR A 21 -7.58 -3.91 7.65
N PHE A 22 -6.74 -4.24 6.66
CA PHE A 22 -7.16 -4.37 5.26
C PHE A 22 -6.66 -5.67 4.64
N MET A 23 -7.41 -6.14 3.64
CA MET A 23 -7.01 -7.22 2.75
C MET A 23 -6.56 -6.65 1.41
N GLY A 24 -6.14 -7.49 0.48
CA GLY A 24 -5.95 -7.16 -0.93
C GLY A 24 -5.51 -8.37 -1.71
N ASN A 25 -5.15 -8.17 -2.98
CA ASN A 25 -4.56 -9.22 -3.79
C ASN A 25 -3.68 -8.65 -4.92
N ARG A 26 -2.84 -9.53 -5.47
CA ARG A 26 -2.03 -9.31 -6.68
C ARG A 26 -2.25 -10.42 -7.71
N GLY A 27 -3.41 -11.09 -7.66
CA GLY A 27 -3.71 -12.32 -8.37
C GLY A 27 -3.27 -13.61 -7.65
N VAL A 28 -3.14 -14.71 -8.39
CA VAL A 28 -2.81 -16.07 -7.88
C VAL A 28 -1.29 -16.20 -7.74
N LEU A 29 -0.77 -16.11 -6.52
CA LEU A 29 0.68 -16.10 -6.25
C LEU A 29 1.22 -17.43 -5.72
N HIS A 30 0.35 -18.30 -5.19
CA HIS A 30 0.73 -19.52 -4.50
C HIS A 30 0.48 -20.80 -5.31
N ASN A 31 1.15 -21.88 -4.92
CA ASN A 31 0.87 -23.24 -5.36
C ASN A 31 -0.15 -23.94 -4.44
N ALA A 32 -0.51 -25.19 -4.73
CA ALA A 32 -1.45 -25.99 -3.93
C ALA A 32 -1.04 -26.16 -2.45
N ASN A 33 0.25 -26.04 -2.13
CA ASN A 33 0.80 -26.12 -0.76
C ASN A 33 0.80 -24.76 -0.03
N LYS A 34 0.16 -23.73 -0.60
CA LYS A 34 0.13 -22.36 -0.07
C LYS A 34 1.51 -21.69 0.02
N GLU A 35 2.43 -22.09 -0.84
CA GLU A 35 3.76 -21.48 -0.97
C GLU A 35 3.75 -20.42 -2.09
N LEU A 36 4.26 -19.22 -1.83
CA LEU A 36 4.39 -18.20 -2.86
C LEU A 36 5.42 -18.61 -3.93
N LYS A 37 5.07 -18.46 -5.20
CA LYS A 37 5.92 -18.75 -6.36
C LYS A 37 6.19 -17.52 -7.23
N ARG A 38 5.58 -16.38 -6.91
CA ARG A 38 5.73 -15.09 -7.61
C ARG A 38 5.28 -13.94 -6.72
N GLN A 39 5.78 -12.74 -7.00
CA GLN A 39 5.42 -11.52 -6.26
C GLN A 39 4.07 -10.92 -6.72
N PHE A 40 3.71 -11.12 -7.98
CA PHE A 40 2.44 -10.67 -8.57
C PHE A 40 2.09 -11.49 -9.82
N LYS A 41 0.80 -11.47 -10.21
CA LYS A 41 0.31 -12.05 -11.48
C LYS A 41 -0.35 -11.00 -12.39
N ALA A 42 -0.84 -9.89 -11.83
CA ALA A 42 -1.52 -8.83 -12.56
C ALA A 42 -1.05 -7.45 -12.10
N LYS A 43 -1.29 -6.43 -12.93
CA LYS A 43 -1.04 -5.01 -12.56
C LYS A 43 -2.10 -4.44 -11.63
N ALA A 44 -3.28 -5.06 -11.55
CA ALA A 44 -4.34 -4.68 -10.62
C ALA A 44 -3.99 -5.11 -9.19
N TRP A 45 -3.18 -4.29 -8.50
CA TRP A 45 -2.88 -4.45 -7.09
C TRP A 45 -3.89 -3.65 -6.30
N ILE A 46 -4.77 -4.36 -5.59
CA ILE A 46 -5.92 -3.74 -4.94
C ILE A 46 -5.98 -4.01 -3.46
N THR A 47 -6.42 -3.01 -2.70
CA THR A 47 -6.73 -3.10 -1.27
C THR A 47 -8.23 -3.30 -1.10
N CYS A 48 -8.63 -4.30 -0.33
CA CYS A 48 -9.99 -4.72 -0.08
C CYS A 48 -10.38 -4.54 1.40
N LEU A 49 -11.68 -4.52 1.68
CA LEU A 49 -12.19 -4.71 3.04
C LEU A 49 -11.92 -6.15 3.51
N LEU A 50 -11.79 -6.35 4.82
CA LEU A 50 -11.72 -7.69 5.42
C LEU A 50 -13.03 -8.46 5.24
N GLU A 51 -14.16 -7.77 5.35
CA GLU A 51 -15.50 -8.34 5.23
C GLU A 51 -16.30 -7.60 4.14
N PHE A 52 -16.96 -8.36 3.29
CA PHE A 52 -17.82 -7.80 2.24
C PHE A 52 -18.92 -8.78 1.84
N LYS A 53 -20.18 -8.36 1.93
CA LYS A 53 -21.37 -9.14 1.54
C LYS A 53 -21.43 -10.54 2.18
N GLY A 54 -20.95 -10.70 3.42
CA GLY A 54 -20.94 -11.98 4.13
C GLY A 54 -20.12 -13.09 3.45
N ARG A 55 -19.23 -12.75 2.50
CA ARG A 55 -18.41 -13.73 1.79
C ARG A 55 -17.43 -14.41 2.75
N GLN A 56 -17.48 -15.73 2.84
CA GLN A 56 -16.47 -16.54 3.52
C GLN A 56 -15.59 -17.26 2.50
N ARG A 57 -14.29 -17.33 2.78
CA ARG A 57 -13.30 -17.95 1.89
C ARG A 57 -12.23 -18.63 2.73
N GLU A 58 -11.77 -19.78 2.25
CA GLU A 58 -10.53 -20.35 2.74
C GLU A 58 -9.35 -19.55 2.15
N LEU A 59 -8.38 -19.20 2.98
CA LEU A 59 -7.21 -18.45 2.53
C LEU A 59 -6.33 -19.31 1.63
N MET A 60 -5.91 -18.73 0.51
CA MET A 60 -4.99 -19.36 -0.45
C MET A 60 -5.53 -20.69 -0.97
N SER A 61 -6.82 -20.72 -1.34
CA SER A 61 -7.41 -21.86 -2.03
C SER A 61 -6.78 -22.04 -3.43
N PRO A 62 -6.57 -23.28 -3.88
CA PRO A 62 -6.00 -23.56 -5.20
C PRO A 62 -6.75 -22.82 -6.33
N ASN A 63 -6.00 -22.24 -7.26
CA ASN A 63 -6.51 -21.46 -8.40
C ASN A 63 -7.28 -20.17 -8.05
N ALA A 64 -7.36 -19.79 -6.78
CA ALA A 64 -7.92 -18.51 -6.35
C ALA A 64 -6.81 -17.46 -6.14
N TYR A 65 -7.18 -16.18 -6.17
CA TYR A 65 -6.23 -15.12 -5.87
C TYR A 65 -5.66 -15.29 -4.45
N THR A 66 -4.45 -14.79 -4.22
CA THR A 66 -3.83 -14.83 -2.89
C THR A 66 -4.35 -13.67 -2.07
N GLU A 67 -5.03 -13.95 -0.97
CA GLU A 67 -5.41 -12.96 0.03
C GLU A 67 -4.14 -12.41 0.68
N LEU A 68 -3.91 -11.10 0.52
CA LEU A 68 -2.84 -10.36 1.17
C LEU A 68 -3.43 -9.47 2.26
N PHE A 69 -2.67 -9.23 3.32
CA PHE A 69 -3.12 -8.43 4.45
C PHE A 69 -2.13 -7.31 4.75
N PHE A 70 -2.67 -6.15 5.09
CA PHE A 70 -1.95 -4.92 5.37
C PHE A 70 -2.28 -4.46 6.77
N LEU A 71 -1.28 -3.89 7.46
CA LEU A 71 -1.50 -3.25 8.76
C LEU A 71 -2.65 -2.23 8.65
N ASP A 72 -2.59 -1.38 7.62
CA ASP A 72 -3.54 -0.32 7.34
C ASP A 72 -3.54 0.11 5.85
N GLU A 73 -4.28 1.18 5.53
CA GLU A 73 -4.37 1.68 4.16
C GLU A 73 -3.06 2.36 3.72
N VAL A 74 -2.36 3.02 4.65
CA VAL A 74 -1.05 3.65 4.43
C VAL A 74 -0.03 2.63 3.93
N THR A 75 0.05 1.48 4.59
CA THR A 75 0.90 0.35 4.20
C THR A 75 0.53 -0.15 2.80
N ALA A 76 -0.77 -0.24 2.49
CA ALA A 76 -1.25 -0.71 1.20
C ALA A 76 -0.88 0.25 0.06
N PHE A 77 -1.03 1.56 0.27
CA PHE A 77 -0.60 2.58 -0.68
C PHE A 77 0.92 2.59 -0.87
N ALA A 78 1.70 2.45 0.20
CA ALA A 78 3.15 2.32 0.13
C ALA A 78 3.56 1.11 -0.72
N ALA A 79 2.91 -0.04 -0.53
CA ALA A 79 3.10 -1.22 -1.35
C ALA A 79 2.54 -1.08 -2.79
N GLY A 80 1.94 0.06 -3.14
CA GLY A 80 1.44 0.37 -4.48
C GLY A 80 0.07 -0.21 -4.82
N HIS A 81 -0.77 -0.49 -3.82
CA HIS A 81 -2.15 -0.94 -4.02
C HIS A 81 -3.10 0.25 -4.01
N ARG A 82 -4.04 0.29 -4.95
CA ARG A 82 -5.17 1.24 -4.93
C ARG A 82 -6.41 0.61 -4.28
N PRO A 83 -7.39 1.40 -3.82
CA PRO A 83 -8.64 0.83 -3.31
C PRO A 83 -9.36 -0.03 -4.36
N CYS A 84 -9.98 -1.13 -3.91
CA CYS A 84 -10.75 -2.02 -4.74
C CYS A 84 -12.05 -1.37 -5.23
N ALA A 85 -12.29 -1.41 -6.54
CA ALA A 85 -13.50 -0.88 -7.16
C ALA A 85 -14.76 -1.73 -6.88
N GLU A 86 -14.68 -2.86 -6.18
CA GLU A 86 -15.86 -3.64 -5.77
C GLU A 86 -16.21 -3.32 -4.32
N CYS A 87 -15.43 -3.83 -3.36
CA CYS A 87 -15.75 -3.73 -1.94
C CYS A 87 -15.43 -2.37 -1.32
N ARG A 88 -14.57 -1.56 -1.95
CA ARG A 88 -14.20 -0.21 -1.50
C ARG A 88 -14.61 0.84 -2.53
N ARG A 89 -15.74 0.65 -3.24
CA ARG A 89 -16.17 1.48 -4.38
C ARG A 89 -16.12 2.99 -4.11
N ALA A 90 -16.68 3.45 -3.00
CA ALA A 90 -16.69 4.88 -2.65
C ALA A 90 -15.25 5.41 -2.52
N ARG A 91 -14.41 4.71 -1.76
CA ARG A 91 -13.00 5.04 -1.57
C ARG A 91 -12.17 4.95 -2.85
N TYR A 92 -12.50 4.02 -3.74
CA TYR A 92 -11.90 3.93 -5.07
C TYR A 92 -12.22 5.14 -5.93
N ASN A 93 -13.48 5.58 -5.96
CA ASN A 93 -13.88 6.77 -6.72
C ASN A 93 -13.19 8.02 -6.16
N GLU A 94 -13.21 8.21 -4.84
CA GLU A 94 -12.50 9.31 -4.17
C GLU A 94 -11.00 9.33 -4.53
N PHE A 95 -10.32 8.19 -4.41
CA PHE A 95 -8.90 8.10 -4.77
C PHE A 95 -8.66 8.36 -6.26
N ARG A 96 -9.48 7.80 -7.14
CA ARG A 96 -9.35 7.95 -8.60
C ARG A 96 -9.51 9.41 -9.01
N ASP A 97 -10.53 10.09 -8.47
CA ASP A 97 -10.83 11.48 -8.82
C ASP A 97 -9.71 12.39 -8.30
N ALA A 98 -9.30 12.23 -7.03
CA ALA A 98 -8.16 12.95 -6.47
C ALA A 98 -6.84 12.66 -7.20
N TRP A 99 -6.64 11.44 -7.70
CA TRP A 99 -5.45 11.07 -8.47
C TRP A 99 -5.44 11.73 -9.84
N SER A 100 -6.58 11.77 -10.53
CA SER A 100 -6.71 12.46 -11.82
C SER A 100 -6.36 13.94 -11.68
N ASP A 101 -6.90 14.60 -10.66
CA ASP A 101 -6.65 16.03 -10.42
C ASP A 101 -5.19 16.30 -10.01
N ALA A 102 -4.68 15.55 -9.02
CA ALA A 102 -3.35 15.79 -8.46
C ALA A 102 -2.19 15.42 -9.41
N ASN A 103 -2.46 14.63 -10.45
CA ASN A 103 -1.46 14.22 -11.44
C ASN A 103 -1.72 14.82 -12.82
N SER A 104 -2.61 15.81 -12.93
CA SER A 104 -2.94 16.50 -14.19
C SER A 104 -3.24 15.51 -15.33
N TRP A 105 -4.12 14.54 -15.08
CA TRP A 105 -4.43 13.51 -16.07
C TRP A 105 -5.03 14.12 -17.34
N GLU A 106 -4.32 13.99 -18.47
CA GLU A 106 -4.67 14.63 -19.75
C GLU A 106 -5.72 13.89 -20.59
N GLY A 107 -6.41 12.88 -20.03
CA GLY A 107 -7.41 12.12 -20.78
C GLY A 107 -8.76 12.82 -20.85
N ASP A 108 -9.48 12.65 -21.98
CA ASP A 108 -10.83 13.18 -22.21
C ASP A 108 -11.90 12.68 -21.22
N THR A 109 -11.56 11.67 -20.41
CA THR A 109 -12.45 11.05 -19.43
C THR A 109 -11.70 10.75 -18.14
N VAL A 110 -12.45 10.57 -17.05
CA VAL A 110 -11.91 10.15 -15.75
C VAL A 110 -11.02 8.90 -15.91
N VAL A 111 -9.86 8.89 -15.27
CA VAL A 111 -8.88 7.81 -15.41
C VAL A 111 -9.49 6.44 -15.09
N ARG A 112 -9.30 5.46 -15.97
CA ARG A 112 -9.83 4.09 -15.76
C ARG A 112 -8.87 3.28 -14.91
N ALA A 113 -9.40 2.27 -14.23
CA ALA A 113 -8.60 1.38 -13.38
C ALA A 113 -7.34 0.80 -14.07
N PRO A 114 -7.39 0.30 -15.32
CA PRO A 114 -6.18 -0.19 -15.99
C PRO A 114 -5.12 0.89 -16.24
N GLN A 115 -5.53 2.14 -16.48
CA GLN A 115 -4.61 3.27 -16.69
C GLN A 115 -3.93 3.66 -15.38
N LEU A 116 -4.69 3.72 -14.28
CA LEU A 116 -4.13 3.86 -12.93
C LEU A 116 -3.16 2.73 -12.61
N ASP A 117 -3.56 1.48 -12.88
CA ASP A 117 -2.77 0.29 -12.59
C ASP A 117 -1.43 0.31 -13.33
N GLU A 118 -1.39 0.82 -14.57
CA GLU A 118 -0.18 0.96 -15.37
C GLU A 118 0.81 1.95 -14.74
N VAL A 119 0.34 3.16 -14.39
CA VAL A 119 1.20 4.19 -13.78
C VAL A 119 1.69 3.73 -12.41
N LEU A 120 0.80 3.17 -11.58
CA LEU A 120 1.19 2.63 -10.28
C LEU A 120 2.16 1.45 -10.42
N HIS A 121 2.08 0.66 -11.50
CA HIS A 121 2.96 -0.48 -11.69
C HIS A 121 4.39 -0.01 -11.94
N ALA A 122 4.57 0.91 -12.88
CA ALA A 122 5.87 1.52 -13.18
C ALA A 122 6.48 2.25 -11.97
N GLN A 123 5.66 2.77 -11.05
CA GLN A 123 6.13 3.50 -9.88
C GLN A 123 6.35 2.63 -8.63
N ARG A 124 5.93 1.35 -8.65
CA ARG A 124 6.05 0.48 -7.47
C ARG A 124 7.06 -0.65 -7.65
N ILE A 125 7.33 -1.08 -8.89
CA ILE A 125 8.21 -2.21 -9.14
C ILE A 125 8.90 -2.10 -10.50
N ASP A 126 10.20 -2.39 -10.53
CA ASP A 126 11.01 -2.54 -11.74
C ASP A 126 11.66 -3.94 -11.70
N GLY A 127 11.21 -4.82 -12.60
CA GLY A 127 11.44 -6.26 -12.48
C GLY A 127 10.84 -6.82 -11.18
N ASP A 128 11.71 -7.22 -10.25
CA ASP A 128 11.33 -7.68 -8.90
C ASP A 128 11.75 -6.69 -7.79
N GLN A 129 12.30 -5.53 -8.15
CA GLN A 129 12.83 -4.55 -7.20
C GLN A 129 11.83 -3.43 -6.94
N LYS A 130 11.70 -3.04 -5.66
CA LYS A 130 10.88 -1.91 -5.25
C LYS A 130 11.47 -0.63 -5.85
N VAL A 131 10.65 0.12 -6.58
CA VAL A 131 11.00 1.46 -7.05
C VAL A 131 10.95 2.43 -5.87
N LEU A 132 12.04 3.16 -5.68
CA LEU A 132 12.21 4.18 -4.66
C LEU A 132 12.62 5.49 -5.32
N TRP A 133 12.31 6.59 -4.66
CA TRP A 133 12.71 7.91 -5.13
C TRP A 133 13.01 8.79 -3.91
N ARG A 134 13.96 9.72 -4.06
CA ARG A 134 14.42 10.55 -2.94
C ARG A 134 13.62 11.84 -2.83
N HIS A 135 13.28 12.23 -1.60
CA HIS A 135 12.66 13.51 -1.29
C HIS A 135 13.14 14.02 0.07
N SER A 136 13.15 15.34 0.26
CA SER A 136 13.23 15.96 1.59
C SER A 136 12.07 15.46 2.46
N LEU A 137 12.40 14.91 3.63
CA LEU A 137 11.46 14.40 4.61
C LEU A 137 10.57 15.51 5.19
N ALA A 138 11.08 16.74 5.30
CA ALA A 138 10.30 17.89 5.78
C ALA A 138 9.10 18.24 4.88
N ASN A 139 9.14 17.82 3.61
CA ASN A 139 8.13 18.12 2.61
C ASN A 139 7.22 16.93 2.28
N LEU A 140 7.36 15.80 2.99
CA LEU A 140 6.50 14.63 2.76
C LEU A 140 5.14 14.83 3.43
N PRO A 141 4.02 14.64 2.71
CA PRO A 141 2.69 14.80 3.28
C PRO A 141 2.31 13.65 4.22
N HIS A 142 1.28 13.91 5.03
CA HIS A 142 0.61 12.89 5.84
C HIS A 142 0.29 11.65 5.00
N GLY A 143 0.61 10.46 5.51
CA GLY A 143 0.37 9.17 4.86
C GLY A 143 1.51 8.68 3.98
N THR A 144 2.54 9.48 3.71
CA THR A 144 3.71 9.01 2.96
C THR A 144 4.56 8.08 3.81
N MET A 145 4.91 6.91 3.27
CA MET A 145 5.88 6.00 3.85
C MET A 145 7.25 6.14 3.18
N PHE A 146 8.30 5.99 3.97
CA PHE A 146 9.69 6.09 3.56
C PHE A 146 10.56 5.09 4.33
N ARG A 147 11.78 4.85 3.84
CA ARG A 147 12.73 3.90 4.39
C ARG A 147 13.99 4.61 4.87
N VAL A 148 14.52 4.17 6.02
CA VAL A 148 15.84 4.53 6.53
C VAL A 148 16.52 3.24 6.99
N GLY A 149 17.61 2.85 6.31
CA GLY A 149 18.21 1.52 6.51
C GLY A 149 17.22 0.41 6.13
N ASP A 150 17.02 -0.55 7.04
CA ASP A 150 16.06 -1.66 6.89
C ASP A 150 14.67 -1.34 7.45
N ASP A 151 14.52 -0.18 8.10
CA ASP A 151 13.29 0.23 8.77
C ASP A 151 12.41 1.08 7.86
N SER A 152 11.09 0.89 8.01
CA SER A 152 10.06 1.70 7.35
C SER A 152 9.40 2.64 8.35
N TYR A 153 9.09 3.85 7.89
CA TYR A 153 8.47 4.91 8.66
C TYR A 153 7.31 5.51 7.86
N ALA A 154 6.43 6.24 8.53
CA ALA A 154 5.38 7.03 7.91
C ALA A 154 5.27 8.42 8.53
N VAL A 155 4.82 9.39 7.74
CA VAL A 155 4.43 10.72 8.24
C VAL A 155 2.98 10.67 8.72
N CYS A 156 2.74 10.91 10.00
CA CYS A 156 1.41 10.98 10.60
C CYS A 156 1.25 12.33 11.30
N ASP A 157 0.47 13.24 10.70
CA ASP A 157 0.22 14.59 11.22
C ASP A 157 1.50 15.32 11.65
N GLN A 158 2.46 15.39 10.71
CA GLN A 158 3.80 15.99 10.89
C GLN A 158 4.74 15.26 11.86
N LYS A 159 4.29 14.17 12.51
CA LYS A 159 5.15 13.29 13.30
C LYS A 159 5.66 12.12 12.47
N MET A 160 6.77 11.53 12.93
CA MET A 160 7.32 10.33 12.33
C MET A 160 6.97 9.12 13.18
N VAL A 161 6.43 8.09 12.54
CA VAL A 161 6.08 6.84 13.19
C VAL A 161 6.77 5.68 12.49
N LYS A 162 7.50 4.87 13.27
CA LYS A 162 8.15 3.65 12.80
C LYS A 162 7.10 2.57 12.61
N TRP A 163 7.14 1.90 11.47
CA TRP A 163 6.20 0.85 11.10
C TRP A 163 6.68 -0.52 11.61
N GLY A 164 5.74 -1.32 12.11
CA GLY A 164 5.91 -2.74 12.39
C GLY A 164 4.63 -3.51 12.10
N PHE A 165 4.70 -4.84 12.06
CA PHE A 165 3.53 -5.66 11.71
C PHE A 165 2.36 -5.54 12.70
N GLU A 166 2.62 -5.25 13.97
CA GLU A 166 1.61 -5.14 15.02
C GLU A 166 1.13 -3.68 15.24
N GLY A 167 1.72 -2.71 14.54
CA GLY A 167 1.40 -1.31 14.72
C GLY A 167 2.58 -0.39 14.47
N TYR A 168 2.44 0.82 14.98
CA TYR A 168 3.39 1.91 14.87
C TYR A 168 3.96 2.25 16.23
N SER A 169 5.19 2.74 16.25
CA SER A 169 5.81 3.38 17.42
C SER A 169 6.31 4.77 17.05
N ALA A 170 6.40 5.67 18.02
CA ALA A 170 7.00 6.99 17.80
C ALA A 170 8.45 6.85 17.31
N ALA A 171 8.88 7.80 16.49
CA ALA A 171 10.27 7.98 16.07
C ALA A 171 10.60 9.48 16.13
N GLU A 172 11.76 9.80 16.70
CA GLU A 172 12.22 11.18 16.79
C GLU A 172 12.67 11.68 15.41
N ARG A 173 12.34 12.94 15.10
CA ARG A 173 12.62 13.51 13.76
C ARG A 173 14.12 13.71 13.55
N GLU A 174 14.83 14.00 14.63
CA GLU A 174 16.25 14.31 14.74
C GLU A 174 17.13 13.10 14.40
N ASP A 175 16.63 11.89 14.67
CA ASP A 175 17.30 10.63 14.36
C ASP A 175 17.17 10.22 12.88
N LEU A 176 16.36 10.96 12.11
CA LEU A 176 16.06 10.65 10.72
C LEU A 176 16.78 11.62 9.76
N PRO A 177 17.31 11.13 8.63
CA PRO A 177 18.01 11.97 7.67
C PRO A 177 17.08 13.02 7.05
N GLU A 178 17.65 14.12 6.57
CA GLU A 178 16.87 15.18 5.90
C GLU A 178 16.25 14.72 4.58
N THR A 179 16.94 13.83 3.86
CA THR A 179 16.50 13.24 2.60
C THR A 179 16.36 11.72 2.77
N VAL A 180 15.21 11.19 2.40
CA VAL A 180 14.84 9.78 2.59
C VAL A 180 14.50 9.09 1.28
N ASP A 181 14.59 7.76 1.26
CA ASP A 181 14.06 6.94 0.18
C ASP A 181 12.54 6.74 0.39
N VAL A 182 11.72 7.25 -0.52
CA VAL A 182 10.26 7.19 -0.41
C VAL A 182 9.75 5.87 -0.98
N LEU A 183 8.93 5.17 -0.18
CA LEU A 183 8.29 3.89 -0.53
C LEU A 183 6.97 4.11 -1.25
N THR A 184 6.22 5.14 -0.87
CA THR A 184 4.94 5.47 -1.50
C THR A 184 5.16 5.93 -2.96
N PRO A 185 4.42 5.37 -3.94
CA PRO A 185 4.52 5.80 -5.33
C PRO A 185 4.33 7.31 -5.47
N ARG A 186 5.14 7.96 -6.32
CA ARG A 186 5.13 9.42 -6.47
C ARG A 186 3.74 9.99 -6.79
N SER A 187 2.98 9.33 -7.65
CA SER A 187 1.62 9.78 -8.01
C SER A 187 0.62 9.67 -6.86
N VAL A 188 0.87 8.78 -5.89
CA VAL A 188 0.08 8.67 -4.65
C VAL A 188 0.49 9.77 -3.67
N VAL A 189 1.78 10.10 -3.59
CA VAL A 189 2.24 11.25 -2.78
C VAL A 189 1.63 12.56 -3.28
N ASN A 190 1.46 12.74 -4.59
CA ASN A 190 0.74 13.89 -5.15
C ASN A 190 -0.72 13.95 -4.65
N VAL A 191 -1.41 12.80 -4.59
CA VAL A 191 -2.78 12.70 -4.05
C VAL A 191 -2.82 13.07 -2.56
N PHE A 192 -1.82 12.68 -1.78
CA PHE A 192 -1.76 13.06 -0.36
C PHE A 192 -1.51 14.56 -0.18
N ASN A 193 -0.70 15.16 -1.04
CA ASN A 193 -0.48 16.62 -1.08
C ASN A 193 -1.75 17.41 -1.39
N SER A 194 -2.70 16.87 -2.16
CA SER A 194 -3.98 17.52 -2.43
C SER A 194 -5.00 17.38 -1.28
N GLY A 195 -4.62 16.73 -0.17
CA GLY A 195 -5.44 16.63 1.03
C GLY A 195 -6.12 15.28 1.25
N PHE A 196 -5.92 14.29 0.38
CA PHE A 196 -6.41 12.94 0.60
C PHE A 196 -5.77 12.33 1.86
N ARG A 197 -6.58 11.82 2.79
CA ARG A 197 -6.12 11.26 4.07
C ARG A 197 -6.26 9.73 4.08
N PRO A 198 -5.17 8.95 3.93
CA PRO A 198 -5.22 7.49 4.09
C PRO A 198 -5.49 7.08 5.54
N VAL A 199 -6.13 5.93 5.72
CA VAL A 199 -6.44 5.38 7.05
C VAL A 199 -5.19 4.73 7.66
N PHE A 200 -4.77 5.23 8.81
CA PHE A 200 -3.75 4.65 9.66
C PHE A 200 -4.31 3.57 10.60
N HIS A 201 -3.46 2.64 11.03
CA HIS A 201 -3.74 1.79 12.18
C HIS A 201 -3.86 2.63 13.47
N PRO A 202 -4.77 2.31 14.41
CA PRO A 202 -4.98 3.12 15.61
C PRO A 202 -3.72 3.44 16.45
N SER A 203 -2.74 2.55 16.44
CA SER A 203 -1.45 2.74 17.14
C SER A 203 -0.60 3.89 16.61
N ALA A 204 -0.90 4.46 15.43
CA ALA A 204 -0.16 5.60 14.90
C ALA A 204 -0.55 6.93 15.56
N ILE A 205 -1.71 6.96 16.22
CA ILE A 205 -2.34 8.16 16.78
C ILE A 205 -2.27 8.15 18.32
N SER A 206 -1.89 7.01 18.91
CA SER A 206 -1.74 6.80 20.35
C SER A 206 -0.47 7.44 20.91
#